data_AF-A0A8J2N0D1-F1
#
_entry.id   AF-A0A8J2N0D1-F1
#
_cell.length_a   1.000
_cell.length_b   1.000
_cell.length_c   1.000
_cell.angle_alpha   90.00
_cell.angle_beta   90.00
_cell.angle_gamma   90.00
#
_symmetry.space_group_name_H-M   'P 1'
#
loop_
_entity.id
_entity.type
_entity.pdbx_description
1 polymer ?
#
loop_
_entity_poly.entity_id
_entity_poly.type
_entity_poly.pdbx_seq_one_letter_code
_entity_poly.pdbx_strand_id
1 'polypeptide(L)'
;MSFTKASLTALALGLPSFLTLALAAPSPSYNPPKPVNDPYSRDYWPAPRKITGQDLNGALGGVHIHDPSIVLGPDGHYYAFSSHGLATTSRASKKNSLEGYWEVVGQVLTPPGSIDDPARANRLWAPDVHKVGDTYYCYYTVSDFGVSESFIGLATSKTLQNGSWTDHGMVVSSNSTDAPFPLSKTNTIDAAFIQDAKTGKNYLSYGSWWANIWQFELTKDFKSVKIPTARQLSYTYDPVLPTKEQAYANMSLSWGGASAEEAPYINYNKKQGFYYLWYSAGLCCGYNPAALPPAGAEYTIFVGRSKSPRGPFVDRNGKDLAEGGGSMVYGSHGNTYGPGGQAVISNYHGSDVLYYHYINTTFDPLYRDNLKFLGWNPIKYVKGWPVLVE
;
A
#
# COMPACT_ATOMS: atom_id res chain seq x y z
N MET A 1 69.70 22.40 -28.68
CA MET A 1 70.55 22.94 -27.59
C MET A 1 69.69 23.89 -26.78
N SER A 2 69.66 23.96 -25.45
CA SER A 2 70.10 23.13 -24.33
C SER A 2 69.59 23.87 -23.10
N PHE A 3 68.95 23.15 -22.18
CA PHE A 3 68.82 23.34 -20.74
C PHE A 3 68.84 24.75 -20.07
N THR A 4 67.73 24.99 -19.38
CA THR A 4 67.54 25.57 -18.03
C THR A 4 68.78 25.88 -17.17
N LYS A 5 68.70 27.01 -16.44
CA LYS A 5 69.05 27.10 -15.01
C LYS A 5 68.42 28.31 -14.32
N ALA A 6 67.96 28.05 -13.10
CA ALA A 6 67.24 28.94 -12.18
C ALA A 6 68.14 29.97 -11.49
N SER A 7 67.51 30.99 -10.90
CA SER A 7 68.06 31.72 -9.75
C SER A 7 66.97 31.95 -8.71
N LEU A 8 67.25 31.46 -7.51
CA LEU A 8 66.55 31.75 -6.25
C LEU A 8 66.80 33.21 -5.86
N THR A 9 65.79 33.90 -5.36
CA THR A 9 65.98 34.89 -4.29
C THR A 9 64.75 34.93 -3.40
N ALA A 10 64.99 34.86 -2.09
CA ALA A 10 64.03 34.66 -1.02
C ALA A 10 63.12 35.87 -0.78
N LEU A 11 61.88 35.62 -0.34
CA LEU A 11 61.07 36.58 0.38
C LEU A 11 60.52 35.96 1.66
N ALA A 12 60.49 36.80 2.69
CA ALA A 12 60.49 36.47 4.10
C ALA A 12 59.25 35.75 4.64
N LEU A 13 59.51 35.02 5.72
CA LEU A 13 58.57 34.34 6.61
C LEU A 13 57.54 35.32 7.21
N GLY A 14 56.26 35.06 6.93
CA GLY A 14 55.14 35.50 7.76
C GLY A 14 54.44 34.27 8.32
N LEU A 15 54.53 34.06 9.64
CA LEU A 15 53.76 33.04 10.36
C LEU A 15 52.28 33.46 10.40
N PRO A 16 51.33 32.65 9.89
CA PRO A 16 49.94 32.80 10.27
C PRO A 16 49.72 32.06 11.60
N SER A 17 49.20 32.80 12.56
CA SER A 17 48.70 32.34 13.84
C SER A 17 47.72 31.16 13.66
N PHE A 18 48.01 30.02 14.27
CA PHE A 18 47.03 28.95 14.41
C PHE A 18 45.93 29.43 15.35
N LEU A 19 44.80 29.81 14.79
CA LEU A 19 43.55 29.93 15.54
C LEU A 19 43.07 28.51 15.81
N THR A 20 43.30 28.01 17.02
CA THR A 20 42.65 26.81 17.53
C THR A 20 41.14 27.09 17.62
N LEU A 21 40.37 26.62 16.64
CA LEU A 21 38.93 26.44 16.82
C LEU A 21 38.75 25.39 17.93
N ALA A 22 38.45 25.84 19.14
CA ALA A 22 37.83 24.99 20.13
C ALA A 22 36.48 24.53 19.57
N LEU A 23 36.39 23.26 19.19
CA LEU A 23 35.12 22.58 18.97
C LEU A 23 34.37 22.62 20.30
N ALA A 24 33.41 23.55 20.41
CA ALA A 24 32.43 23.51 21.48
C ALA A 24 31.73 22.15 21.40
N ALA A 25 31.77 21.39 22.50
CA ALA A 25 30.94 20.20 22.65
C ALA A 25 29.49 20.60 22.34
N PRO A 26 28.72 19.77 21.62
CA PRO A 26 27.32 20.07 21.35
C PRO A 26 26.62 20.29 22.69
N SER A 27 26.11 21.50 22.90
CA SER A 27 25.17 21.80 23.97
C SER A 27 24.10 20.71 23.95
N PRO A 28 23.65 20.17 25.10
CA PRO A 28 22.49 19.29 25.11
C PRO A 28 21.37 20.05 24.41
N SER A 29 20.98 19.56 23.24
CA SER A 29 19.92 20.15 22.43
C SER A 29 18.73 20.32 23.37
N TYR A 30 18.37 21.56 23.66
CA TYR A 30 17.10 21.85 24.30
C TYR A 30 16.03 21.36 23.33
N ASN A 31 15.55 20.14 23.55
CA ASN A 31 14.34 19.65 22.91
C ASN A 31 13.21 20.40 23.58
N PRO A 32 12.54 21.36 22.90
CA PRO A 32 11.34 21.93 23.46
C PRO A 32 10.38 20.77 23.79
N PRO A 33 9.64 20.86 24.91
CA PRO A 33 8.58 19.90 25.17
C PRO A 33 7.70 19.79 23.93
N LYS A 34 7.47 18.55 23.44
CA LYS A 34 6.58 18.30 22.30
C LYS A 34 5.27 19.06 22.54
N PRO A 35 4.75 19.84 21.56
CA PRO A 35 3.48 20.54 21.73
C PRO A 35 2.40 19.57 22.18
N VAL A 36 1.59 20.03 23.13
CA VAL A 36 0.52 19.28 23.79
C VAL A 36 -0.42 18.64 22.75
N ASN A 37 -0.46 17.30 22.75
CA ASN A 37 -1.55 16.43 22.31
C ASN A 37 -2.16 16.61 20.90
N ASP A 38 -1.37 16.67 19.82
CA ASP A 38 -1.91 16.27 18.50
C ASP A 38 -1.80 14.74 18.33
N PRO A 39 -2.89 13.97 18.48
CA PRO A 39 -2.85 12.52 18.35
C PRO A 39 -2.55 12.05 16.90
N TYR A 40 -2.53 12.95 15.92
CA TYR A 40 -2.18 12.64 14.53
C TYR A 40 -0.72 12.92 14.20
N SER A 41 0.07 13.45 15.14
CA SER A 41 1.49 13.70 14.91
C SER A 41 2.26 12.40 14.71
N ARG A 42 3.23 12.44 13.79
CA ARG A 42 4.16 11.33 13.49
C ARG A 42 4.94 10.89 14.74
N ASP A 43 5.09 11.79 15.71
CA ASP A 43 5.73 11.55 17.00
C ASP A 43 5.05 10.50 17.88
N TYR A 44 3.79 10.15 17.58
CA TYR A 44 2.99 9.20 18.34
C TYR A 44 2.69 7.91 17.56
N TRP A 45 3.33 7.71 16.40
CA TRP A 45 3.14 6.48 15.65
C TRP A 45 3.72 5.29 16.41
N PRO A 46 2.90 4.24 16.65
CA PRO A 46 3.37 3.05 17.34
C PRO A 46 4.26 2.23 16.40
N ALA A 47 5.23 1.52 16.98
CA ALA A 47 5.91 0.47 16.23
C ALA A 47 4.91 -0.62 15.80
N PRO A 48 5.13 -1.29 14.65
CA PRO A 48 4.32 -2.43 14.23
C PRO A 48 4.30 -3.50 15.32
N ARG A 49 3.14 -4.08 15.63
CA ARG A 49 3.08 -5.22 16.54
C ARG A 49 3.82 -6.40 15.94
N LYS A 50 4.57 -7.09 16.80
CA LYS A 50 5.42 -8.21 16.38
C LYS A 50 4.57 -9.36 15.86
N ILE A 51 4.89 -9.78 14.64
CA ILE A 51 4.47 -11.06 14.10
C ILE A 51 5.73 -11.93 13.96
N THR A 52 5.60 -13.21 14.29
CA THR A 52 6.63 -14.22 14.03
C THR A 52 6.09 -15.22 13.02
N GLY A 53 6.96 -16.01 12.41
CA GLY A 53 6.54 -16.90 11.33
C GLY A 53 7.73 -17.48 10.61
N GLN A 54 7.42 -18.24 9.58
CA GLN A 54 8.42 -18.94 8.80
C GLN A 54 9.26 -17.94 8.00
N ASP A 55 10.55 -17.88 8.30
CA ASP A 55 11.57 -17.28 7.43
C ASP A 55 12.17 -18.43 6.62
N LEU A 56 11.65 -18.64 5.41
CA LEU A 56 12.06 -19.74 4.56
C LEU A 56 13.33 -19.38 3.77
N ASN A 57 14.47 -19.08 4.39
CA ASN A 57 15.73 -18.80 3.68
C ASN A 57 15.53 -17.89 2.42
N GLY A 58 14.75 -16.81 2.55
CA GLY A 58 14.38 -15.93 1.45
C GLY A 58 13.12 -16.28 0.66
N ALA A 59 12.32 -17.27 1.07
CA ALA A 59 11.01 -17.55 0.47
C ALA A 59 9.89 -16.69 1.05
N LEU A 60 8.96 -16.34 0.16
CA LEU A 60 7.90 -15.36 0.35
C LEU A 60 6.68 -15.98 1.05
N GLY A 61 6.06 -15.25 1.97
CA GLY A 61 4.97 -15.71 2.83
C GLY A 61 5.34 -15.76 4.31
N GLY A 62 4.41 -16.16 5.17
CA GLY A 62 4.59 -16.16 6.63
C GLY A 62 4.65 -14.73 7.17
N VAL A 63 5.84 -14.31 7.62
CA VAL A 63 6.07 -12.91 8.04
C VAL A 63 6.49 -12.01 6.90
N HIS A 64 7.07 -12.56 5.82
CA HIS A 64 7.56 -11.78 4.70
C HIS A 64 6.49 -11.67 3.61
N ILE A 65 5.83 -10.52 3.54
CA ILE A 65 4.62 -10.33 2.75
C ILE A 65 4.63 -8.97 2.04
N HIS A 66 4.10 -8.97 0.82
CA HIS A 66 3.77 -7.79 0.05
C HIS A 66 2.28 -7.81 -0.26
N ASP A 67 1.65 -6.63 -0.19
CA ASP A 67 0.20 -6.38 -0.30
C ASP A 67 -0.66 -7.41 0.43
N PRO A 68 -0.57 -7.47 1.77
CA PRO A 68 -1.35 -8.43 2.54
C PRO A 68 -2.86 -8.20 2.37
N SER A 69 -3.60 -9.29 2.31
CA SER A 69 -5.04 -9.32 2.60
C SER A 69 -5.31 -10.37 3.67
N ILE A 70 -6.04 -10.02 4.74
CA ILE A 70 -6.25 -10.89 5.89
C ILE A 70 -7.74 -11.16 6.12
N VAL A 71 -8.11 -12.44 6.23
CA VAL A 71 -9.47 -12.89 6.52
C VAL A 71 -9.49 -13.99 7.58
N LEU A 72 -10.57 -14.08 8.35
CA LEU A 72 -10.80 -15.19 9.28
C LEU A 72 -11.37 -16.41 8.53
N GLY A 73 -10.68 -17.54 8.62
CA GLY A 73 -11.08 -18.83 8.08
C GLY A 73 -12.17 -19.52 8.90
N PRO A 74 -12.85 -20.54 8.34
CA PRO A 74 -13.90 -21.28 9.03
C PRO A 74 -13.36 -22.17 10.17
N ASP A 75 -12.07 -22.47 10.19
CA ASP A 75 -11.37 -23.23 11.24
C ASP A 75 -11.01 -22.38 12.47
N GLY A 76 -11.27 -21.07 12.40
CA GLY A 76 -10.98 -20.08 13.43
C GLY A 76 -9.59 -19.48 13.34
N HIS A 77 -8.79 -19.77 12.30
CA HIS A 77 -7.48 -19.15 12.09
C HIS A 77 -7.56 -17.97 11.14
N TYR A 78 -6.68 -16.98 11.30
CA TYR A 78 -6.51 -15.93 10.31
C TYR A 78 -5.62 -16.41 9.16
N TYR A 79 -5.99 -16.03 7.94
CA TYR A 79 -5.25 -16.31 6.72
C TYR A 79 -4.81 -14.99 6.09
N ALA A 80 -3.59 -14.94 5.58
CA ALA A 80 -3.01 -13.81 4.86
C ALA A 80 -2.65 -14.22 3.44
N PHE A 81 -2.96 -13.36 2.47
CA PHE A 81 -2.68 -13.54 1.05
C PHE A 81 -1.73 -12.44 0.57
N SER A 82 -0.77 -12.77 -0.30
CA SER A 82 0.33 -11.87 -0.69
C SER A 82 0.58 -11.83 -2.19
N SER A 83 1.03 -10.70 -2.76
CA SER A 83 1.50 -10.60 -4.16
C SER A 83 2.61 -11.58 -4.57
N HIS A 84 3.26 -12.20 -3.61
CA HIS A 84 4.31 -13.16 -3.89
C HIS A 84 3.76 -14.57 -4.08
N GLY A 85 4.46 -15.40 -4.88
CA GLY A 85 4.20 -16.83 -4.96
C GLY A 85 2.76 -17.22 -5.36
N LEU A 86 2.21 -16.55 -6.37
CA LEU A 86 0.87 -16.83 -6.92
C LEU A 86 -0.27 -16.59 -5.92
N ALA A 87 -0.24 -15.44 -5.25
CA ALA A 87 -1.11 -15.19 -4.11
C ALA A 87 -0.84 -16.19 -2.98
N THR A 88 0.42 -16.24 -2.49
CA THR A 88 0.84 -17.11 -1.38
C THR A 88 -0.10 -16.93 -0.20
N THR A 89 -0.59 -18.05 0.32
CA THR A 89 -1.47 -18.13 1.47
C THR A 89 -0.68 -18.53 2.71
N SER A 90 -0.76 -17.70 3.75
CA SER A 90 -0.17 -17.95 5.07
C SER A 90 -1.27 -18.05 6.13
N ARG A 91 -1.05 -18.83 7.18
CA ARG A 91 -2.02 -19.05 8.26
C ARG A 91 -1.41 -18.73 9.62
N ALA A 92 -2.13 -17.98 10.44
CA ALA A 92 -1.78 -17.75 11.83
C ALA A 92 -1.95 -19.03 12.66
N SER A 93 -0.94 -19.40 13.45
CA SER A 93 -0.96 -20.58 14.32
C SER A 93 -1.98 -20.52 15.44
N LYS A 94 -2.35 -19.32 15.92
CA LYS A 94 -3.33 -19.14 16.99
C LYS A 94 -4.72 -18.86 16.42
N LYS A 95 -5.72 -19.53 16.97
CA LYS A 95 -7.12 -19.25 16.63
C LYS A 95 -7.53 -17.87 17.11
N ASN A 96 -8.31 -17.17 16.28
CA ASN A 96 -8.87 -15.85 16.52
C ASN A 96 -7.80 -14.82 16.93
N SER A 97 -6.57 -14.97 16.47
CA SER A 97 -5.45 -14.10 16.85
C SER A 97 -4.54 -13.84 15.66
N LEU A 98 -4.15 -12.58 15.47
CA LEU A 98 -3.09 -12.20 14.53
C LEU A 98 -1.69 -12.44 15.12
N GLU A 99 -1.59 -12.61 16.44
CA GLU A 99 -0.34 -12.93 17.11
C GLU A 99 0.06 -14.39 16.92
N GLY A 100 1.36 -14.63 17.09
CA GLY A 100 1.97 -15.94 17.02
C GLY A 100 2.66 -16.16 15.68
N TYR A 101 2.99 -17.42 15.45
CA TYR A 101 3.70 -17.87 14.26
C TYR A 101 2.77 -17.91 13.05
N TRP A 102 3.22 -17.40 11.90
CA TRP A 102 2.55 -17.54 10.61
C TRP A 102 3.31 -18.52 9.71
N GLU A 103 2.59 -19.54 9.24
CA GLU A 103 3.11 -20.59 8.35
C GLU A 103 2.57 -20.43 6.93
N VAL A 104 3.37 -20.75 5.93
CA VAL A 104 2.88 -20.83 4.54
C VAL A 104 2.11 -22.14 4.35
N VAL A 105 0.86 -22.05 3.87
CA VAL A 105 -0.05 -23.20 3.76
C VAL A 105 -0.56 -23.46 2.34
N GLY A 106 -0.24 -22.59 1.38
CA GLY A 106 -0.67 -22.78 -0.01
C GLY A 106 -0.57 -21.51 -0.84
N GLN A 107 -1.36 -21.49 -1.91
CA GLN A 107 -1.51 -20.36 -2.84
C GLN A 107 -2.95 -20.34 -3.36
N VAL A 108 -3.41 -19.20 -3.89
CA VAL A 108 -4.78 -19.07 -4.42
C VAL A 108 -4.93 -19.84 -5.73
N LEU A 109 -4.00 -19.68 -6.67
CA LEU A 109 -4.10 -20.29 -8.00
C LEU A 109 -2.93 -21.22 -8.29
N THR A 110 -3.22 -22.28 -9.04
CA THR A 110 -2.22 -23.13 -9.70
C THR A 110 -2.18 -22.77 -11.18
N PRO A 111 -1.02 -22.42 -11.76
CA PRO A 111 -0.96 -22.02 -13.16
C PRO A 111 -1.23 -23.20 -14.12
N PRO A 112 -1.72 -22.93 -15.34
CA PRO A 112 -2.19 -21.62 -15.79
C PRO A 112 -3.55 -21.27 -15.16
N GLY A 113 -3.72 -20.00 -14.77
CA GLY A 113 -5.05 -19.46 -14.45
C GLY A 113 -5.93 -19.37 -15.69
N SER A 114 -7.18 -18.97 -15.51
CA SER A 114 -8.16 -18.81 -16.60
C SER A 114 -8.11 -17.45 -17.30
N ILE A 115 -7.32 -16.50 -16.79
CA ILE A 115 -6.92 -15.32 -17.55
C ILE A 115 -5.86 -15.76 -18.56
N ASP A 116 -6.21 -15.69 -19.85
CA ASP A 116 -5.36 -16.13 -20.97
C ASP A 116 -4.23 -15.12 -21.24
N ASP A 117 -3.28 -15.08 -20.31
CA ASP A 117 -2.03 -14.36 -20.44
C ASP A 117 -0.86 -15.27 -20.07
N PRO A 118 -0.35 -16.06 -21.03
CA PRO A 118 0.74 -16.99 -20.77
C PRO A 118 2.04 -16.32 -20.29
N ALA A 119 2.26 -15.05 -20.64
CA ALA A 119 3.48 -14.31 -20.27
C ALA A 119 3.47 -13.90 -18.79
N ARG A 120 2.28 -13.66 -18.23
CA ARG A 120 2.08 -13.20 -16.85
C ARG A 120 1.31 -14.20 -15.96
N ALA A 121 1.09 -15.42 -16.44
CA ALA A 121 0.35 -16.49 -15.74
C ALA A 121 0.93 -16.85 -14.35
N ASN A 122 2.17 -16.44 -14.05
CA ASN A 122 2.82 -16.64 -12.76
C ASN A 122 3.02 -15.35 -11.92
N ARG A 123 2.38 -14.24 -12.30
CA ARG A 123 2.56 -12.90 -11.68
C ARG A 123 1.25 -12.41 -11.08
N LEU A 124 0.84 -13.04 -9.97
CA LEU A 124 -0.39 -12.68 -9.26
C LEU A 124 -0.12 -11.69 -8.14
N TRP A 125 -0.67 -10.49 -8.23
CA TRP A 125 -0.42 -9.42 -7.27
C TRP A 125 -1.67 -9.00 -6.51
N ALA A 126 -1.45 -8.31 -5.39
CA ALA A 126 -2.40 -7.63 -4.53
C ALA A 126 -3.74 -8.37 -4.39
N PRO A 127 -3.71 -9.60 -3.86
CA PRO A 127 -4.94 -10.34 -3.65
C PRO A 127 -5.80 -9.64 -2.60
N ASP A 128 -7.08 -9.50 -2.84
CA ASP A 128 -8.06 -9.00 -1.88
C ASP A 128 -9.12 -10.07 -1.60
N VAL A 129 -9.28 -10.44 -0.33
CA VAL A 129 -10.02 -11.63 0.07
C VAL A 129 -11.12 -11.28 1.05
N HIS A 130 -12.36 -11.46 0.61
CA HIS A 130 -13.54 -11.14 1.38
C HIS A 130 -14.48 -12.34 1.50
N LYS A 131 -15.11 -12.46 2.67
CA LYS A 131 -16.18 -13.44 2.88
C LYS A 131 -17.54 -12.82 2.64
N VAL A 132 -18.33 -13.42 1.75
CA VAL A 132 -19.75 -13.10 1.55
C VAL A 132 -20.55 -14.38 1.75
N GLY A 133 -21.41 -14.40 2.78
CA GLY A 133 -22.09 -15.61 3.21
C GLY A 133 -21.08 -16.67 3.67
N ASP A 134 -21.11 -17.84 3.04
CA ASP A 134 -20.22 -18.98 3.29
C ASP A 134 -19.03 -19.05 2.31
N THR A 135 -18.91 -18.07 1.41
CA THR A 135 -17.95 -18.11 0.30
C THR A 135 -16.91 -17.01 0.46
N TYR A 136 -15.65 -17.36 0.24
CA TYR A 136 -14.54 -16.43 0.14
C TYR A 136 -14.29 -16.10 -1.32
N TYR A 137 -14.17 -14.82 -1.61
CA TYR A 137 -13.90 -14.25 -2.93
C TYR A 137 -12.52 -13.61 -2.87
N CYS A 138 -11.62 -14.04 -3.75
CA CYS A 138 -10.29 -13.48 -3.92
C CYS A 138 -10.22 -12.75 -5.26
N TYR A 139 -10.26 -11.42 -5.25
CA TYR A 139 -9.83 -10.65 -6.41
C TYR A 139 -8.31 -10.67 -6.48
N TYR A 140 -7.74 -10.84 -7.66
CA TYR A 140 -6.29 -10.91 -7.85
C TYR A 140 -5.90 -10.14 -9.11
N THR A 141 -4.65 -9.67 -9.15
CA THR A 141 -4.10 -8.92 -10.28
C THR A 141 -3.25 -9.81 -11.16
N VAL A 142 -3.29 -9.62 -12.48
CA VAL A 142 -2.26 -10.07 -13.43
C VAL A 142 -1.70 -8.84 -14.13
N SER A 143 -0.39 -8.56 -13.95
CA SER A 143 0.25 -7.32 -14.42
C SER A 143 1.77 -7.47 -14.56
N ASP A 144 2.42 -6.39 -15.01
CA ASP A 144 3.87 -6.19 -15.06
C ASP A 144 4.27 -4.81 -14.55
N PHE A 145 5.50 -4.70 -14.03
CA PHE A 145 6.02 -3.42 -13.58
C PHE A 145 6.16 -2.50 -14.79
N GLY A 146 5.75 -1.25 -14.66
CA GLY A 146 5.96 -0.29 -15.73
C GLY A 146 4.76 -0.07 -16.65
N VAL A 147 3.69 -0.88 -16.55
CA VAL A 147 2.59 -0.88 -17.52
C VAL A 147 1.23 -0.71 -16.86
N SER A 148 0.28 -0.15 -17.61
CA SER A 148 -1.16 -0.12 -17.25
C SER A 148 -1.97 -1.16 -18.01
N GLU A 149 -1.32 -2.02 -18.79
CA GLU A 149 -1.96 -3.23 -19.28
C GLU A 149 -2.01 -4.27 -18.19
N SER A 150 -3.18 -4.40 -17.59
CA SER A 150 -3.39 -5.24 -16.42
C SER A 150 -4.81 -5.80 -16.39
N PHE A 151 -4.99 -6.79 -15.52
CA PHE A 151 -6.24 -7.52 -15.39
C PHE A 151 -6.54 -7.75 -13.91
N ILE A 152 -7.79 -7.57 -13.52
CA ILE A 152 -8.31 -8.08 -12.25
C ILE A 152 -9.09 -9.34 -12.54
N GLY A 153 -8.72 -10.44 -11.90
CA GLY A 153 -9.45 -11.71 -11.91
C GLY A 153 -10.19 -11.99 -10.61
N LEU A 154 -10.96 -13.07 -10.58
CA LEU A 154 -11.67 -13.53 -9.39
C LEU A 154 -11.55 -15.05 -9.21
N ALA A 155 -11.15 -15.47 -8.01
CA ALA A 155 -11.24 -16.85 -7.55
C ALA A 155 -12.16 -16.97 -6.33
N THR A 156 -12.76 -18.14 -6.12
CA THR A 156 -13.60 -18.40 -4.94
C THR A 156 -13.22 -19.67 -4.21
N SER A 157 -13.35 -19.69 -2.88
CA SER A 157 -13.17 -20.88 -2.04
C SER A 157 -14.20 -20.92 -0.91
N LYS A 158 -14.50 -22.12 -0.40
CA LYS A 158 -15.27 -22.31 0.84
C LYS A 158 -14.39 -22.48 2.08
N THR A 159 -13.11 -22.85 1.91
CA THR A 159 -12.25 -23.31 3.00
C THR A 159 -10.92 -22.55 3.12
N LEU A 160 -10.54 -21.76 2.11
CA LEU A 160 -9.22 -21.10 1.98
C LEU A 160 -8.02 -22.05 1.85
N GLN A 161 -8.27 -23.37 1.78
CA GLN A 161 -7.21 -24.37 1.68
C GLN A 161 -6.57 -24.36 0.30
N ASN A 162 -5.30 -24.75 0.23
CA ASN A 162 -4.63 -24.97 -1.05
C ASN A 162 -5.44 -25.94 -1.93
N GLY A 163 -5.59 -25.61 -3.21
CA GLY A 163 -6.37 -26.43 -4.16
C GLY A 163 -7.90 -26.36 -4.01
N SER A 164 -8.44 -25.59 -3.05
CA SER A 164 -9.89 -25.40 -2.89
C SER A 164 -10.47 -24.25 -3.73
N TRP A 165 -9.60 -23.48 -4.39
CA TRP A 165 -9.97 -22.30 -5.15
C TRP A 165 -10.48 -22.68 -6.54
N THR A 166 -11.60 -22.07 -6.93
CA THR A 166 -12.15 -22.11 -8.29
C THR A 166 -11.94 -20.75 -8.93
N ASP A 167 -11.19 -20.70 -10.03
CA ASP A 167 -10.96 -19.48 -10.80
C ASP A 167 -12.16 -19.17 -11.74
N HIS A 168 -12.53 -17.90 -11.85
CA HIS A 168 -13.63 -17.41 -12.68
C HIS A 168 -13.16 -16.48 -13.80
N GLY A 169 -11.86 -16.27 -13.92
CA GLY A 169 -11.25 -15.47 -14.98
C GLY A 169 -11.36 -13.98 -14.75
N MET A 170 -11.25 -13.24 -15.85
CA MET A 170 -11.15 -11.77 -15.86
C MET A 170 -12.48 -11.10 -15.47
N VAL A 171 -12.37 -10.12 -14.57
CA VAL A 171 -13.45 -9.22 -14.14
C VAL A 171 -13.41 -7.90 -14.91
N VAL A 172 -12.21 -7.32 -15.06
CA VAL A 172 -11.99 -6.03 -15.77
C VAL A 172 -10.52 -5.90 -16.20
N SER A 173 -10.26 -5.13 -17.25
CA SER A 173 -8.91 -4.79 -17.74
C SER A 173 -8.81 -3.33 -18.20
N SER A 174 -7.61 -2.75 -18.12
CA SER A 174 -7.29 -1.40 -18.63
C SER A 174 -6.61 -1.37 -20.01
N ASN A 175 -6.41 -2.52 -20.67
CA ASN A 175 -5.77 -2.59 -21.99
C ASN A 175 -6.66 -3.20 -23.07
N SER A 176 -7.62 -2.42 -23.54
CA SER A 176 -8.04 -2.57 -24.92
C SER A 176 -7.83 -1.24 -25.63
N THR A 177 -7.36 -1.29 -26.88
CA THR A 177 -7.27 -0.12 -27.77
C THR A 177 -8.58 0.69 -27.79
N ASP A 178 -9.69 0.02 -27.46
CA ASP A 178 -11.05 0.57 -27.40
C ASP A 178 -11.60 0.73 -25.97
N ALA A 179 -10.75 0.68 -24.93
CA ALA A 179 -11.20 0.77 -23.54
C ALA A 179 -11.85 2.14 -23.28
N PRO A 180 -13.09 2.19 -22.76
CA PRO A 180 -13.71 3.45 -22.42
C PRO A 180 -12.99 4.09 -21.22
N PHE A 181 -13.04 5.42 -21.12
CA PHE A 181 -12.64 6.08 -19.89
C PHE A 181 -13.50 5.56 -18.70
N PRO A 182 -12.91 5.30 -17.52
CA PRO A 182 -11.52 5.58 -17.12
C PRO A 182 -10.51 4.45 -17.43
N LEU A 183 -10.95 3.31 -17.96
CA LEU A 183 -10.08 2.13 -18.16
C LEU A 183 -8.91 2.41 -19.12
N SER A 184 -9.10 3.27 -20.13
CA SER A 184 -8.01 3.73 -21.01
C SER A 184 -6.96 4.63 -20.37
N LYS A 185 -7.17 5.03 -19.11
CA LYS A 185 -6.31 5.98 -18.37
C LYS A 185 -5.99 5.53 -16.96
N THR A 186 -6.36 4.32 -16.56
CA THR A 186 -6.12 3.76 -15.23
C THR A 186 -5.33 2.47 -15.35
N ASN A 187 -4.80 1.99 -14.22
CA ASN A 187 -4.19 0.67 -14.13
C ASN A 187 -5.12 -0.26 -13.34
N THR A 188 -5.67 -1.30 -13.96
CA THR A 188 -6.54 -2.28 -13.27
C THR A 188 -5.74 -3.27 -12.45
N ILE A 189 -5.22 -2.79 -11.32
CA ILE A 189 -4.59 -3.57 -10.25
C ILE A 189 -5.15 -3.13 -8.89
N ASP A 190 -4.72 -3.80 -7.82
CA ASP A 190 -5.06 -3.47 -6.43
C ASP A 190 -6.56 -3.40 -6.17
N ALA A 191 -7.27 -4.44 -6.58
CA ALA A 191 -8.70 -4.55 -6.38
C ALA A 191 -9.04 -4.56 -4.88
N ALA A 192 -10.12 -3.87 -4.49
CA ALA A 192 -10.66 -3.94 -3.13
C ALA A 192 -12.19 -3.95 -3.13
N PHE A 193 -12.75 -5.00 -2.55
CA PHE A 193 -14.20 -5.21 -2.47
C PHE A 193 -14.82 -4.50 -1.27
N ILE A 194 -15.98 -3.87 -1.48
CA ILE A 194 -16.85 -3.43 -0.39
C ILE A 194 -18.32 -3.67 -0.72
N GLN A 195 -19.02 -4.30 0.22
CA GLN A 195 -20.48 -4.30 0.25
C GLN A 195 -20.98 -3.12 1.08
N ASP A 196 -21.86 -2.33 0.50
CA ASP A 196 -22.50 -1.22 1.20
C ASP A 196 -23.35 -1.75 2.37
N ALA A 197 -22.96 -1.39 3.59
CA ALA A 197 -23.68 -1.76 4.80
C ALA A 197 -25.13 -1.24 4.85
N LYS A 198 -25.50 -0.26 4.01
CA LYS A 198 -26.85 0.32 3.97
C LYS A 198 -27.73 -0.29 2.88
N THR A 199 -27.19 -0.50 1.68
CA THR A 199 -28.00 -0.92 0.52
C THR A 199 -27.74 -2.36 0.08
N GLY A 200 -26.66 -3.00 0.55
CA GLY A 200 -26.23 -4.31 0.08
C GLY A 200 -25.63 -4.31 -1.33
N LYS A 201 -25.47 -3.13 -1.96
CA LYS A 201 -24.78 -3.00 -3.24
C LYS A 201 -23.29 -3.28 -3.08
N ASN A 202 -22.71 -3.86 -4.13
CA ASN A 202 -21.32 -4.29 -4.12
C ASN A 202 -20.50 -3.38 -5.03
N TYR A 203 -19.31 -3.03 -4.57
CA TYR A 203 -18.40 -2.15 -5.28
C TYR A 203 -17.00 -2.75 -5.31
N LEU A 204 -16.29 -2.49 -6.40
CA LEU A 204 -14.89 -2.85 -6.58
C LEU A 204 -14.11 -1.56 -6.79
N SER A 205 -13.30 -1.19 -5.79
CA SER A 205 -12.29 -0.14 -5.93
C SER A 205 -11.03 -0.74 -6.56
N TYR A 206 -10.27 0.06 -7.30
CA TYR A 206 -9.02 -0.35 -7.92
C TYR A 206 -8.18 0.88 -8.27
N GLY A 207 -6.93 0.65 -8.65
CA GLY A 207 -6.10 1.69 -9.27
C GLY A 207 -4.74 1.81 -8.62
N SER A 208 -3.75 2.10 -9.46
CA SER A 208 -2.37 2.34 -9.06
C SER A 208 -1.75 3.28 -10.07
N TRP A 209 -1.25 4.42 -9.59
CA TRP A 209 -0.71 5.51 -10.41
C TRP A 209 -1.69 5.94 -11.50
N TRP A 210 -1.24 6.41 -12.67
CA TRP A 210 -2.11 6.82 -13.77
C TRP A 210 -3.25 7.73 -13.27
N ALA A 211 -4.49 7.57 -13.74
CA ALA A 211 -5.64 8.35 -13.27
C ALA A 211 -6.13 7.95 -11.86
N ASN A 212 -5.27 7.29 -11.07
CA ASN A 212 -5.42 6.99 -9.66
C ASN A 212 -6.56 6.01 -9.34
N ILE A 213 -7.24 6.23 -8.22
CA ILE A 213 -8.17 5.28 -7.63
C ILE A 213 -9.59 5.51 -8.12
N TRP A 214 -10.18 4.47 -8.69
CA TRP A 214 -11.55 4.45 -9.21
C TRP A 214 -12.36 3.32 -8.60
N GLN A 215 -13.68 3.41 -8.73
CA GLN A 215 -14.60 2.40 -8.24
C GLN A 215 -15.76 2.16 -9.20
N PHE A 216 -16.08 0.89 -9.43
CA PHE A 216 -17.27 0.45 -10.14
C PHE A 216 -18.29 -0.20 -9.20
N GLU A 217 -19.57 -0.15 -9.55
CA GLU A 217 -20.57 -1.10 -9.03
C GLU A 217 -20.34 -2.47 -9.67
N LEU A 218 -20.37 -3.53 -8.86
CA LEU A 218 -20.29 -4.92 -9.33
C LEU A 218 -21.66 -5.45 -9.78
N THR A 219 -21.64 -6.45 -10.65
CA THR A 219 -22.79 -7.33 -10.90
C THR A 219 -23.11 -8.17 -9.65
N LYS A 220 -24.33 -8.71 -9.58
CA LYS A 220 -24.80 -9.46 -8.40
C LYS A 220 -24.00 -10.73 -8.13
N ASP A 221 -23.40 -11.31 -9.17
CA ASP A 221 -22.56 -12.50 -9.09
C ASP A 221 -21.08 -12.19 -8.78
N PHE A 222 -20.73 -10.91 -8.62
CA PHE A 222 -19.39 -10.43 -8.29
C PHE A 222 -18.32 -10.59 -9.40
N LYS A 223 -18.71 -11.11 -10.56
CA LYS A 223 -17.78 -11.50 -11.63
C LYS A 223 -17.52 -10.42 -12.68
N SER A 224 -18.28 -9.32 -12.66
CA SER A 224 -18.13 -8.25 -13.63
C SER A 224 -18.44 -6.89 -13.02
N VAL A 225 -17.88 -5.83 -13.63
CA VAL A 225 -18.14 -4.45 -13.26
C VAL A 225 -19.15 -3.78 -14.18
N LYS A 226 -19.93 -2.84 -13.65
CA LYS A 226 -20.80 -1.97 -14.44
C LYS A 226 -20.01 -0.72 -14.84
N ILE A 227 -19.33 -0.77 -15.98
CA ILE A 227 -18.45 0.31 -16.45
C ILE A 227 -19.08 1.71 -16.39
N PRO A 228 -20.36 1.94 -16.79
CA PRO A 228 -20.97 3.28 -16.71
C PRO A 228 -21.10 3.85 -15.28
N THR A 229 -20.87 3.03 -14.25
CA THR A 229 -20.89 3.45 -12.85
C THR A 229 -19.50 3.84 -12.33
N ALA A 230 -18.49 3.95 -13.18
CA ALA A 230 -17.16 4.38 -12.78
C ALA A 230 -17.22 5.70 -11.98
N ARG A 231 -16.48 5.78 -10.88
CA ARG A 231 -16.31 7.00 -10.10
C ARG A 231 -14.90 7.07 -9.53
N GLN A 232 -14.24 8.19 -9.75
CA GLN A 232 -12.96 8.48 -9.10
C GLN A 232 -13.19 8.69 -7.60
N LEU A 233 -12.38 8.03 -6.77
CA LEU A 233 -12.45 8.15 -5.32
C LEU A 233 -11.32 8.98 -4.73
N SER A 234 -10.16 8.97 -5.39
CA SER A 234 -8.98 9.72 -4.98
C SER A 234 -8.16 10.13 -6.21
N TYR A 235 -7.43 11.24 -6.05
CA TYR A 235 -6.50 11.76 -7.04
C TYR A 235 -5.40 12.55 -6.33
N THR A 236 -4.17 12.05 -6.35
CA THR A 236 -3.01 12.84 -5.92
C THR A 236 -2.54 13.72 -7.08
N TYR A 237 -2.29 15.01 -6.85
CA TYR A 237 -1.81 15.89 -7.92
C TYR A 237 -0.39 15.52 -8.36
N ASP A 238 -0.18 15.50 -9.67
CA ASP A 238 1.17 15.61 -10.25
C ASP A 238 1.60 17.09 -10.15
N PRO A 239 2.68 17.45 -9.43
CA PRO A 239 3.12 18.84 -9.31
C PRO A 239 3.57 19.46 -10.63
N VAL A 240 3.80 18.64 -11.68
CA VAL A 240 4.21 19.09 -13.01
C VAL A 240 3.01 19.42 -13.91
N LEU A 241 1.83 18.83 -13.66
CA LEU A 241 0.63 19.01 -14.49
C LEU A 241 -0.50 19.65 -13.66
N PRO A 242 -0.85 20.93 -13.89
CA PRO A 242 -1.67 21.70 -12.97
C PRO A 242 -3.17 21.34 -12.98
N THR A 243 -3.63 20.51 -13.94
CA THR A 243 -5.03 20.07 -14.04
C THR A 243 -5.13 18.57 -14.32
N LYS A 244 -6.24 17.95 -13.90
CA LYS A 244 -6.53 16.52 -14.15
C LYS A 244 -6.66 16.24 -15.65
N GLU A 245 -7.28 17.15 -16.39
CA GLU A 245 -7.47 17.03 -17.83
C GLU A 245 -6.13 16.96 -18.56
N GLN A 246 -5.18 17.81 -18.15
CA GLN A 246 -3.82 17.77 -18.68
C GLN A 246 -3.08 16.51 -18.23
N ALA A 247 -3.25 16.07 -16.99
CA ALA A 247 -2.70 14.80 -16.53
C ALA A 247 -3.18 13.62 -17.38
N TYR A 248 -4.49 13.49 -17.60
CA TYR A 248 -5.07 12.39 -18.38
C TYR A 248 -4.72 12.46 -19.87
N ALA A 249 -4.60 13.66 -20.43
CA ALA A 249 -4.16 13.84 -21.81
C ALA A 249 -2.73 13.34 -22.04
N ASN A 250 -1.85 13.48 -21.04
CA ASN A 250 -0.44 13.08 -21.12
C ASN A 250 -0.16 11.66 -20.62
N MET A 251 -1.14 10.96 -20.05
CA MET A 251 -1.00 9.57 -19.62
C MET A 251 -0.88 8.61 -20.82
N SER A 252 0.22 7.87 -20.85
CA SER A 252 0.50 6.80 -21.81
C SER A 252 0.37 5.42 -21.15
N LEU A 253 0.38 4.31 -21.91
CA LEU A 253 0.33 2.96 -21.32
C LEU A 253 1.59 2.55 -20.55
N SER A 254 2.72 3.25 -20.77
CA SER A 254 3.99 3.08 -20.05
C SER A 254 4.25 4.24 -19.08
N TRP A 255 5.17 4.04 -18.13
CA TRP A 255 5.52 5.05 -17.13
C TRP A 255 5.81 6.43 -17.74
N GLY A 256 5.00 7.42 -17.36
CA GLY A 256 5.17 8.82 -17.77
C GLY A 256 3.96 9.69 -17.38
N GLY A 257 4.10 10.45 -16.29
CA GLY A 257 3.13 11.47 -15.84
C GLY A 257 2.31 11.07 -14.60
N ALA A 258 2.98 10.69 -13.51
CA ALA A 258 2.40 9.73 -12.58
C ALA A 258 2.14 10.30 -11.17
N SER A 259 0.86 10.41 -10.84
CA SER A 259 0.35 10.63 -9.50
C SER A 259 0.56 9.38 -8.64
N ALA A 260 1.53 9.38 -7.73
CA ALA A 260 1.94 8.19 -6.98
C ALA A 260 0.95 7.82 -5.86
N GLU A 261 -0.14 7.12 -6.20
CA GLU A 261 -1.09 6.56 -5.23
C GLU A 261 -1.69 5.24 -5.73
N GLU A 262 -1.93 4.29 -4.83
CA GLU A 262 -2.38 2.92 -5.12
C GLU A 262 -2.97 2.21 -3.87
N ALA A 263 -3.21 0.90 -3.96
CA ALA A 263 -3.69 0.05 -2.86
C ALA A 263 -4.94 0.59 -2.13
N PRO A 264 -6.05 0.88 -2.84
CA PRO A 264 -7.27 1.33 -2.19
C PRO A 264 -7.85 0.25 -1.28
N TYR A 265 -8.40 0.64 -0.13
CA TYR A 265 -9.22 -0.24 0.70
C TYR A 265 -10.35 0.53 1.35
N ILE A 266 -11.54 -0.05 1.43
CA ILE A 266 -12.69 0.62 2.06
C ILE A 266 -13.26 -0.26 3.16
N ASN A 267 -13.36 0.30 4.38
CA ASN A 267 -14.13 -0.31 5.46
C ASN A 267 -15.23 0.62 5.96
N TYR A 268 -16.34 0.03 6.42
CA TYR A 268 -17.39 0.75 7.13
C TYR A 268 -17.25 0.56 8.64
N ASN A 269 -17.02 1.64 9.37
CA ASN A 269 -17.07 1.60 10.82
C ASN A 269 -18.46 2.04 11.29
N LYS A 270 -19.26 1.08 11.77
CA LYS A 270 -20.62 1.31 12.26
C LYS A 270 -20.67 2.24 13.48
N LYS A 271 -19.67 2.17 14.38
CA LYS A 271 -19.62 3.01 15.60
C LYS A 271 -19.40 4.48 15.24
N GLN A 272 -18.59 4.75 14.22
CA GLN A 272 -18.35 6.11 13.72
C GLN A 272 -19.39 6.55 12.67
N GLY A 273 -20.08 5.59 12.05
CA GLY A 273 -21.06 5.84 11.01
C GLY A 273 -20.45 6.39 9.71
N PHE A 274 -19.22 5.99 9.39
CA PHE A 274 -18.48 6.43 8.20
C PHE A 274 -17.85 5.23 7.47
N TYR A 275 -17.77 5.35 6.15
CA TYR A 275 -16.84 4.60 5.30
C TYR A 275 -15.50 5.32 5.32
N TYR A 276 -14.40 4.58 5.40
CA TYR A 276 -13.05 5.12 5.29
C TYR A 276 -12.40 4.55 4.04
N LEU A 277 -11.93 5.42 3.15
CA LEU A 277 -11.06 5.04 2.05
C LEU A 277 -9.62 5.19 2.52
N TRP A 278 -8.92 4.06 2.57
CA TRP A 278 -7.50 3.95 2.81
C TRP A 278 -6.80 3.79 1.47
N TYR A 279 -5.60 4.34 1.36
CA TYR A 279 -4.75 4.17 0.19
C TYR A 279 -3.31 4.46 0.58
N SER A 280 -2.37 3.95 -0.21
CA SER A 280 -0.97 4.31 -0.08
C SER A 280 -0.58 5.32 -1.16
N ALA A 281 0.28 6.27 -0.80
CA ALA A 281 0.86 7.22 -1.73
C ALA A 281 2.38 7.31 -1.54
N GLY A 282 3.07 7.77 -2.58
CA GLY A 282 4.53 7.81 -2.64
C GLY A 282 5.14 6.59 -3.33
N LEU A 283 6.46 6.57 -3.39
CA LEU A 283 7.22 5.53 -4.08
C LEU A 283 7.22 4.26 -3.25
N CYS A 284 6.51 3.24 -3.73
CA CYS A 284 6.79 1.88 -3.33
C CYS A 284 8.01 1.34 -4.07
N CYS A 285 8.72 0.47 -3.36
CA CYS A 285 9.43 -0.64 -3.95
C CYS A 285 10.73 -0.24 -4.68
N GLY A 286 11.54 -1.24 -5.03
CA GLY A 286 12.80 -1.04 -5.77
C GLY A 286 13.77 -0.11 -5.07
N TYR A 287 13.70 0.01 -3.74
CA TYR A 287 14.49 0.96 -2.99
C TYR A 287 15.98 0.69 -3.18
N ASN A 288 16.72 1.75 -3.48
CA ASN A 288 18.17 1.74 -3.48
C ASN A 288 18.66 2.40 -2.20
N PRO A 289 19.37 1.71 -1.29
CA PRO A 289 19.90 2.30 -0.06
C PRO A 289 20.81 3.52 -0.31
N ALA A 290 21.42 3.62 -1.49
CA ALA A 290 22.24 4.77 -1.88
C ALA A 290 21.43 5.95 -2.43
N ALA A 291 20.14 5.76 -2.72
CA ALA A 291 19.25 6.74 -3.35
C ALA A 291 17.79 6.52 -2.92
N LEU A 292 17.55 6.54 -1.60
CA LEU A 292 16.20 6.45 -1.06
C LEU A 292 15.37 7.68 -1.45
N PRO A 293 14.04 7.54 -1.61
CA PRO A 293 13.15 8.68 -1.74
C PRO A 293 13.38 9.72 -0.61
N PRO A 294 13.23 11.02 -0.90
CA PRO A 294 13.21 12.04 0.14
C PRO A 294 12.14 11.74 1.19
N ALA A 295 12.38 12.13 2.44
CA ALA A 295 11.43 11.88 3.52
C ALA A 295 10.04 12.46 3.22
N GLY A 296 9.02 11.61 3.29
CA GLY A 296 7.63 11.92 2.92
C GLY A 296 7.27 11.60 1.47
N ALA A 297 8.23 11.19 0.63
CA ALA A 297 7.99 10.73 -0.74
C ALA A 297 8.03 9.20 -0.86
N GLU A 298 8.50 8.50 0.17
CA GLU A 298 8.37 7.05 0.29
C GLU A 298 6.93 6.63 0.64
N TYR A 299 6.65 5.35 0.45
CA TYR A 299 5.32 4.77 0.65
C TYR A 299 4.71 5.09 2.03
N THR A 300 3.51 5.66 2.02
CA THR A 300 2.84 6.21 3.19
C THR A 300 1.33 5.99 3.10
N ILE A 301 0.69 5.69 4.23
CA ILE A 301 -0.75 5.38 4.32
C ILE A 301 -1.55 6.65 4.60
N PHE A 302 -2.56 6.90 3.76
CA PHE A 302 -3.51 7.99 3.86
C PHE A 302 -4.94 7.48 4.05
N VAL A 303 -5.81 8.37 4.53
CA VAL A 303 -7.24 8.10 4.71
C VAL A 303 -8.10 9.31 4.37
N GLY A 304 -9.28 9.03 3.81
CA GLY A 304 -10.43 9.93 3.77
C GLY A 304 -11.69 9.22 4.29
N ARG A 305 -12.74 9.96 4.67
CA ARG A 305 -14.00 9.37 5.15
C ARG A 305 -15.23 9.92 4.43
N SER A 306 -16.29 9.11 4.35
CA SER A 306 -17.56 9.47 3.72
C SER A 306 -18.76 8.84 4.41
N LYS A 307 -19.96 9.39 4.19
CA LYS A 307 -21.23 8.75 4.57
C LYS A 307 -21.73 7.74 3.54
N SER A 308 -21.06 7.65 2.39
CA SER A 308 -21.35 6.77 1.26
C SER A 308 -20.10 5.94 0.92
N PRO A 309 -20.23 4.65 0.54
CA PRO A 309 -19.09 3.86 0.06
C PRO A 309 -18.50 4.38 -1.26
N ARG A 310 -19.23 5.28 -1.94
CA ARG A 310 -18.84 5.91 -3.20
C ARG A 310 -18.29 7.33 -3.03
N GLY A 311 -18.12 7.80 -1.80
CA GLY A 311 -17.69 9.17 -1.54
C GLY A 311 -18.79 10.24 -1.74
N PRO A 312 -18.41 11.53 -1.84
CA PRO A 312 -17.03 12.01 -1.77
C PRO A 312 -16.38 11.62 -0.45
N PHE A 313 -15.13 11.16 -0.52
CA PHE A 313 -14.31 10.93 0.66
C PHE A 313 -13.56 12.23 0.91
N VAL A 314 -13.69 12.79 2.11
CA VAL A 314 -12.98 14.02 2.48
C VAL A 314 -11.93 13.71 3.52
N ASP A 315 -10.89 14.53 3.59
CA ASP A 315 -9.83 14.46 4.60
C ASP A 315 -10.19 15.20 5.90
N ARG A 316 -9.27 15.25 6.88
CA ARG A 316 -9.47 15.93 8.18
C ARG A 316 -9.78 17.42 8.05
N ASN A 317 -9.33 18.05 6.96
CA ASN A 317 -9.54 19.47 6.68
C ASN A 317 -10.76 19.70 5.78
N GLY A 318 -11.47 18.63 5.38
CA GLY A 318 -12.67 18.70 4.54
C GLY A 318 -12.37 18.77 3.04
N LYS A 319 -11.12 18.57 2.60
CA LYS A 319 -10.77 18.54 1.18
C LYS A 319 -11.13 17.18 0.59
N ASP A 320 -11.80 17.18 -0.56
CA ASP A 320 -12.15 15.96 -1.29
C ASP A 320 -10.87 15.23 -1.74
N LEU A 321 -10.81 13.92 -1.51
CA LEU A 321 -9.73 13.04 -1.92
C LEU A 321 -9.63 13.01 -3.45
N ALA A 322 -10.77 13.07 -4.14
CA ALA A 322 -10.78 13.20 -5.59
C ALA A 322 -10.18 14.53 -6.04
N GLU A 323 -10.03 15.54 -5.19
CA GLU A 323 -9.41 16.83 -5.52
C GLU A 323 -8.07 17.01 -4.79
N GLY A 324 -7.33 15.94 -4.53
CA GLY A 324 -6.01 15.97 -3.87
C GLY A 324 -6.05 16.29 -2.39
N GLY A 325 -7.14 15.96 -1.71
CA GLY A 325 -7.17 15.80 -0.26
C GLY A 325 -6.44 14.53 0.18
N GLY A 326 -6.33 14.35 1.48
CA GLY A 326 -5.80 13.13 2.08
C GLY A 326 -5.24 13.38 3.47
N SER A 327 -5.58 12.54 4.45
CA SER A 327 -5.00 12.61 5.78
C SER A 327 -4.02 11.48 6.01
N MET A 328 -2.74 11.83 6.17
CA MET A 328 -1.71 10.87 6.55
C MET A 328 -2.07 10.22 7.89
N VAL A 329 -1.96 8.89 7.94
CA VAL A 329 -2.22 8.08 9.14
C VAL A 329 -0.96 7.40 9.64
N TYR A 330 -0.11 6.89 8.75
CA TYR A 330 1.07 6.12 9.12
C TYR A 330 2.09 6.11 7.99
N GLY A 331 3.37 6.28 8.31
CA GLY A 331 4.47 6.35 7.35
C GLY A 331 5.80 5.95 7.99
N SER A 332 6.92 6.24 7.35
CA SER A 332 8.23 5.86 7.90
C SER A 332 8.53 6.56 9.23
N HIS A 333 9.02 5.79 10.20
CA HIS A 333 9.45 6.22 11.53
C HIS A 333 10.21 5.09 12.24
N GLY A 334 11.19 5.43 13.08
CA GLY A 334 12.00 4.42 13.78
C GLY A 334 12.61 3.40 12.80
N ASN A 335 12.32 2.12 13.01
CA ASN A 335 12.78 1.03 12.14
C ASN A 335 11.76 0.63 11.06
N THR A 336 10.63 1.34 10.97
CA THR A 336 9.58 1.10 9.99
C THR A 336 9.82 2.02 8.80
N TYR A 337 10.01 1.43 7.62
CA TYR A 337 10.19 2.19 6.38
C TYR A 337 9.18 1.77 5.31
N GLY A 338 8.58 2.76 4.66
CA GLY A 338 7.62 2.57 3.57
C GLY A 338 6.43 1.67 3.89
N PRO A 339 5.69 1.85 5.00
CA PRO A 339 4.51 1.04 5.27
C PRO A 339 3.37 1.33 4.30
N GLY A 340 2.68 0.28 3.83
CA GLY A 340 1.51 0.42 2.96
C GLY A 340 0.94 -0.91 2.47
N GLY A 341 0.21 -0.90 1.34
CA GLY A 341 -0.52 -2.09 0.87
C GLY A 341 -1.57 -2.54 1.90
N GLN A 342 -2.24 -1.55 2.50
CA GLN A 342 -2.96 -1.70 3.77
C GLN A 342 -4.42 -2.11 3.62
N ALA A 343 -4.94 -2.75 4.67
CA ALA A 343 -6.37 -2.93 4.87
C ALA A 343 -6.73 -3.01 6.36
N VAL A 344 -8.03 -3.13 6.67
CA VAL A 344 -8.56 -3.03 8.05
C VAL A 344 -9.38 -4.26 8.42
N ILE A 345 -8.98 -4.96 9.49
CA ILE A 345 -9.85 -5.93 10.16
C ILE A 345 -10.77 -5.17 11.11
N SER A 346 -12.06 -5.21 10.84
CA SER A 346 -13.05 -4.54 11.68
C SER A 346 -13.38 -5.38 12.93
N ASN A 347 -13.48 -4.73 14.09
CA ASN A 347 -13.89 -5.35 15.36
C ASN A 347 -13.04 -6.56 15.82
N TYR A 348 -11.74 -6.56 15.52
CA TYR A 348 -10.77 -7.47 16.12
C TYR A 348 -10.69 -7.24 17.64
N HIS A 349 -11.24 -8.17 18.42
CA HIS A 349 -11.37 -8.08 19.88
C HIS A 349 -11.95 -6.74 20.39
N GLY A 350 -12.89 -6.15 19.65
CA GLY A 350 -13.59 -4.91 20.04
C GLY A 350 -13.06 -3.62 19.40
N SER A 351 -11.92 -3.69 18.71
CA SER A 351 -11.27 -2.56 18.02
C SER A 351 -11.04 -2.87 16.54
N ASP A 352 -10.96 -1.84 15.71
CA ASP A 352 -10.47 -2.04 14.34
C ASP A 352 -8.94 -2.14 14.37
N VAL A 353 -8.35 -2.87 13.43
CA VAL A 353 -6.90 -3.04 13.28
C VAL A 353 -6.51 -2.70 11.85
N LEU A 354 -5.51 -1.83 11.68
CA LEU A 354 -4.84 -1.63 10.41
C LEU A 354 -3.73 -2.68 10.28
N TYR A 355 -3.68 -3.37 9.15
CA TYR A 355 -2.55 -4.23 8.78
C TYR A 355 -1.98 -3.78 7.43
N TYR A 356 -0.69 -4.02 7.24
CA TYR A 356 0.10 -3.48 6.12
C TYR A 356 1.42 -4.24 6.00
N HIS A 357 2.11 -4.09 4.88
CA HIS A 357 3.51 -4.48 4.78
C HIS A 357 4.43 -3.31 5.14
N TYR A 358 5.65 -3.58 5.59
CA TYR A 358 6.68 -2.54 5.81
C TYR A 358 8.10 -3.12 5.74
N ILE A 359 9.11 -2.28 5.54
CA ILE A 359 10.51 -2.68 5.67
C ILE A 359 10.97 -2.44 7.10
N ASN A 360 11.48 -3.49 7.75
CA ASN A 360 12.18 -3.36 9.03
C ASN A 360 13.66 -3.07 8.77
N THR A 361 14.07 -1.80 8.90
CA THR A 361 15.41 -1.34 8.50
C THR A 361 16.55 -1.91 9.35
N THR A 362 16.26 -2.42 10.55
CA THR A 362 17.25 -3.14 11.36
C THR A 362 17.46 -4.56 10.87
N PHE A 363 16.39 -5.22 10.41
CA PHE A 363 16.45 -6.58 9.90
C PHE A 363 16.98 -6.61 8.46
N ASP A 364 16.50 -5.70 7.62
CA ASP A 364 16.88 -5.61 6.22
C ASP A 364 17.40 -4.21 5.85
N PRO A 365 18.68 -3.93 6.13
CA PRO A 365 19.29 -2.65 5.78
C PRO A 365 19.45 -2.44 4.26
N LEU A 366 19.14 -3.47 3.44
CA LEU A 366 19.16 -3.40 1.99
C LEU A 366 17.79 -3.07 1.37
N TYR A 367 16.74 -2.91 2.17
CA TYR A 367 15.41 -2.47 1.73
C TYR A 367 14.81 -3.33 0.61
N ARG A 368 15.00 -4.65 0.67
CA ARG A 368 14.57 -5.59 -0.36
C ARG A 368 13.05 -5.82 -0.29
N ASP A 369 12.39 -5.75 -1.44
CA ASP A 369 10.93 -5.91 -1.52
C ASP A 369 10.44 -7.29 -1.05
N ASN A 370 11.22 -8.32 -1.31
CA ASN A 370 10.88 -9.70 -0.96
C ASN A 370 11.01 -9.99 0.55
N LEU A 371 11.50 -9.05 1.36
CA LEU A 371 11.67 -9.21 2.81
C LEU A 371 10.82 -8.23 3.63
N LYS A 372 9.86 -7.55 3.01
CA LYS A 372 8.88 -6.72 3.73
C LYS A 372 8.12 -7.55 4.76
N PHE A 373 7.93 -7.01 5.96
CA PHE A 373 7.24 -7.65 7.07
C PHE A 373 5.76 -7.34 7.08
N LEU A 374 4.95 -8.32 7.54
CA LEU A 374 3.59 -8.06 7.98
C LEU A 374 3.61 -7.25 9.28
N GLY A 375 2.96 -6.10 9.28
CA GLY A 375 2.73 -5.26 10.45
C GLY A 375 1.24 -5.06 10.71
N TRP A 376 0.89 -4.81 11.96
CA TRP A 376 -0.45 -4.37 12.33
C TRP A 376 -0.45 -3.52 13.59
N ASN A 377 -1.43 -2.62 13.69
CA ASN A 377 -1.70 -1.82 14.89
C ASN A 377 -3.21 -1.61 15.10
N PRO A 378 -3.70 -1.64 16.35
CA PRO A 378 -5.05 -1.22 16.65
C PRO A 378 -5.32 0.24 16.25
N ILE A 379 -6.57 0.51 15.88
CA ILE A 379 -7.08 1.83 15.53
C ILE A 379 -7.95 2.35 16.66
N LYS A 380 -7.61 3.54 17.17
CA LYS A 380 -8.50 4.38 17.96
C LYS A 380 -9.10 5.46 17.07
N TYR A 381 -10.35 5.84 17.32
CA TYR A 381 -10.99 6.96 16.64
C TYR A 381 -11.04 8.19 17.54
N VAL A 382 -10.40 9.28 17.13
CA VAL A 382 -10.48 10.59 17.79
C VAL A 382 -11.32 11.51 16.91
N LYS A 383 -12.46 12.00 17.42
CA LYS A 383 -13.42 12.81 16.63
C LYS A 383 -13.81 12.14 15.28
N GLY A 384 -13.87 10.81 15.29
CA GLY A 384 -14.18 9.98 14.12
C GLY A 384 -13.05 9.89 13.09
N TRP A 385 -11.79 10.12 13.47
CA TRP A 385 -10.62 9.92 12.62
C TRP A 385 -9.69 8.86 13.21
N PRO A 386 -9.16 7.95 12.38
CA PRO A 386 -8.30 6.90 12.87
C PRO A 386 -6.94 7.45 13.35
N VAL A 387 -6.47 6.87 14.44
CA VAL A 387 -5.16 7.05 15.04
C VAL A 387 -4.67 5.66 15.42
N LEU A 388 -3.48 5.28 14.94
CA LEU A 388 -2.88 4.00 15.34
C LEU A 388 -2.36 4.09 16.77
N VAL A 389 -2.54 3.01 17.52
CA VAL A 389 -2.09 2.90 18.91
C VAL A 389 -1.30 1.60 19.11
N GLU A 390 -0.60 1.50 20.25
CA GLU A 390 0.20 0.33 20.60
C GLU A 390 -0.60 -0.96 20.74
#